data_AF-A0A946GCS1-F1
#
_entry.id   AF-A0A946GCS1-F1
#
_cell.length_a   1.000
_cell.length_b   1.000
_cell.length_c   1.000
_cell.angle_alpha   90.00
_cell.angle_beta   90.00
_cell.angle_gamma   90.00
#
_symmetry.space_group_name_H-M   'P 1'
#
loop_
_entity.id
_entity.type
_entity.pdbx_description
1 polymer ?
#
loop_
_entity_poly.entity_id
_entity_poly.type
_entity_poly.pdbx_seq_one_letter_code
_entity_poly.pdbx_strand_id
1 'polypeptide(L)'
;MPDIDASPGEYDIFSADLEPGDTLVFDFRTLHGTGDAEVKSMRRAFSTRWIGDDAIYCERPGETSPPYTDHGMRHGDLMRRDWFALLWERGD
;
A
#
# COMPACT_ATOMS: atom_id res chain seq x y z
N MET A 1 1.34 -8.83 -15.51
CA MET A 1 0.69 -9.57 -14.42
C MET A 1 0.11 -10.84 -15.02
N PRO A 2 0.24 -12.02 -14.38
CA PRO A 2 -0.47 -13.21 -14.83
C PRO A 2 -1.99 -12.99 -14.79
N ASP A 3 -2.72 -13.74 -15.59
CA ASP A 3 -4.19 -13.77 -15.56
C ASP A 3 -4.62 -14.72 -14.43
N ILE A 4 -4.81 -14.15 -13.23
CA ILE A 4 -5.17 -14.90 -12.02
C ILE A 4 -6.58 -15.50 -12.16
N ASP A 5 -7.50 -14.77 -12.78
CA ASP A 5 -8.91 -15.17 -12.92
C ASP A 5 -9.09 -16.30 -13.93
N ALA A 6 -8.21 -16.40 -14.94
CA ALA A 6 -8.23 -17.49 -15.92
C ALA A 6 -7.73 -18.85 -15.38
N SER A 7 -7.23 -18.93 -14.15
CA SER A 7 -6.65 -20.16 -13.57
C SER A 7 -7.17 -20.46 -12.16
N PRO A 8 -8.49 -20.73 -12.02
CA PRO A 8 -9.11 -20.96 -10.72
C PRO A 8 -8.52 -22.21 -10.03
N GLY A 9 -8.12 -22.03 -8.76
CA GLY A 9 -7.57 -23.10 -7.92
C GLY A 9 -6.05 -23.35 -8.09
N GLU A 10 -5.37 -22.65 -9.00
CA GLU A 10 -3.91 -22.75 -9.14
C GLU A 10 -3.16 -21.97 -8.07
N TYR A 11 -3.75 -20.88 -7.58
CA TYR A 11 -3.16 -19.98 -6.61
C TYR A 11 -3.86 -20.07 -5.25
N ASP A 12 -3.09 -19.92 -4.18
CA ASP A 12 -3.64 -19.70 -2.84
C ASP A 12 -4.07 -18.24 -2.71
N ILE A 13 -5.40 -18.02 -2.74
CA ILE A 13 -6.00 -16.69 -2.74
C ILE A 13 -6.76 -16.50 -1.43
N PHE A 14 -6.32 -15.54 -0.63
CA PHE A 14 -7.09 -15.07 0.51
C PHE A 14 -8.15 -14.07 0.05
N SER A 15 -9.42 -14.35 0.38
CA SER A 15 -10.55 -13.45 0.15
C SER A 15 -11.49 -13.50 1.35
N ALA A 16 -12.03 -12.35 1.74
CA ALA A 16 -12.94 -12.23 2.87
C ALA A 16 -13.96 -11.12 2.60
N ASP A 17 -15.21 -11.36 3.01
CA ASP A 17 -16.21 -10.32 3.14
C ASP A 17 -15.82 -9.41 4.32
N LEU A 18 -15.98 -8.09 4.13
CA LEU A 18 -15.61 -7.08 5.14
C LEU A 18 -16.83 -6.22 5.51
N GLU A 19 -16.97 -5.92 6.80
CA GLU A 19 -17.92 -4.95 7.34
C GLU A 19 -17.24 -3.59 7.60
N PRO A 20 -18.01 -2.48 7.70
CA PRO A 20 -17.46 -1.18 8.08
C PRO A 20 -16.74 -1.25 9.45
N GLY A 21 -15.42 -1.05 9.43
CA GLY A 21 -14.56 -1.15 10.62
C GLY A 21 -13.51 -2.25 10.48
N ASP A 22 -13.75 -3.26 9.64
CA ASP A 22 -12.76 -4.28 9.34
C ASP A 22 -11.57 -3.69 8.56
N THR A 23 -10.40 -4.28 8.79
CA THR A 23 -9.15 -3.82 8.18
C THR A 23 -8.34 -5.00 7.68
N LEU A 24 -7.81 -4.86 6.46
CA LEU A 24 -6.79 -5.75 5.93
C LEU A 24 -5.43 -5.07 6.05
N VAL A 25 -4.46 -5.80 6.60
CA VAL A 25 -3.05 -5.40 6.68
C VAL A 25 -2.23 -6.45 5.96
N PHE A 26 -1.44 -6.02 4.98
CA PHE A 26 -0.62 -6.91 4.17
C PHE A 26 0.72 -6.26 3.82
N ASP A 27 1.72 -7.08 3.54
CA ASP A 27 3.05 -6.66 3.09
C ASP A 27 2.97 -5.99 1.72
N PHE A 28 3.75 -4.93 1.49
CA PHE A 28 3.74 -4.18 0.23
C PHE A 28 4.00 -5.04 -1.02
N ARG A 29 4.66 -6.20 -0.86
CA ARG A 29 4.97 -7.14 -1.95
C ARG A 29 3.83 -8.09 -2.27
N THR A 30 2.78 -8.13 -1.46
CA THR A 30 1.61 -8.97 -1.71
C THR A 30 0.90 -8.53 -2.98
N LEU A 31 0.77 -9.45 -3.94
CA LEU A 31 -0.12 -9.25 -5.08
C LEU A 31 -1.55 -9.17 -4.54
N HIS A 32 -2.23 -8.07 -4.84
CA HIS A 32 -3.60 -7.83 -4.41
C HIS A 32 -4.37 -7.15 -5.51
N GLY A 33 -5.68 -7.35 -5.49
CA GLY A 33 -6.60 -6.79 -6.46
C GLY A 33 -8.02 -6.93 -5.97
N THR A 34 -8.95 -6.43 -6.79
CA THR A 34 -10.36 -6.77 -6.67
C THR A 34 -10.68 -7.83 -7.70
N GLY A 35 -11.52 -8.80 -7.36
CA GLY A 35 -12.06 -9.74 -8.34
C GLY A 35 -13.02 -9.06 -9.34
N ASP A 36 -13.61 -9.87 -10.21
CA ASP A 36 -14.56 -9.47 -11.26
C ASP A 36 -16.00 -9.25 -10.78
N ALA A 37 -16.24 -9.34 -9.47
CA ALA A 37 -17.56 -9.19 -8.87
C ALA A 37 -18.20 -7.83 -9.20
N GLU A 38 -19.47 -7.87 -9.58
CA GLU A 38 -20.24 -6.67 -9.92
C GLU A 38 -20.32 -5.70 -8.73
N VAL A 39 -20.00 -4.43 -8.99
CA VAL A 39 -20.12 -3.34 -8.00
C VAL A 39 -21.59 -2.93 -7.88
N LYS A 40 -22.30 -3.52 -6.91
CA LYS A 40 -23.74 -3.26 -6.66
C LYS A 40 -24.02 -1.91 -5.97
N SER A 41 -23.03 -1.35 -5.28
CA SER A 41 -23.16 -0.08 -4.55
C SER A 41 -21.80 0.59 -4.38
N MET A 42 -21.80 1.86 -3.96
CA MET A 42 -20.57 2.62 -3.75
C MET A 42 -19.74 2.02 -2.60
N ARG A 43 -18.55 1.51 -2.92
CA ARG A 43 -17.56 1.10 -1.92
C ARG A 43 -16.69 2.30 -1.50
N ARG A 44 -16.59 2.55 -0.20
CA ARG A 44 -15.67 3.54 0.39
C ARG A 44 -14.65 2.82 1.24
N ALA A 45 -13.37 3.13 1.03
CA ALA A 45 -12.28 2.60 1.82
C ALA A 45 -11.26 3.72 2.07
N PHE A 46 -10.56 3.62 3.19
CA PHE A 46 -9.40 4.44 3.52
C PHE A 46 -8.18 3.54 3.56
N SER A 47 -7.12 3.93 2.87
CA SER A 47 -5.88 3.14 2.79
C SER A 47 -4.71 4.00 3.23
N THR A 48 -3.87 3.44 4.09
CA THR A 48 -2.60 4.06 4.50
C THR A 48 -1.45 3.13 4.16
N ARG A 49 -0.26 3.70 4.01
CA ARG A 49 0.97 2.95 3.80
C ARG A 49 1.94 3.36 4.89
N TRP A 50 2.53 2.37 5.54
CA TRP A 50 3.48 2.59 6.62
C TRP A 50 4.86 2.14 6.13
N ILE A 51 5.87 2.86 6.58
CA ILE A 51 7.27 2.62 6.23
C ILE A 51 8.05 2.41 7.52
N GLY A 52 9.11 1.59 7.43
CA GLY A 52 10.02 1.39 8.55
C GLY A 52 10.91 2.60 8.79
N ASP A 53 11.53 2.63 9.97
CA ASP A 53 12.48 3.68 10.39
C ASP A 53 13.73 3.74 9.50
N ASP A 54 14.03 2.66 8.79
CA ASP A 54 15.15 2.49 7.87
C ASP A 54 14.78 2.75 6.40
N ALA A 55 13.55 3.19 6.12
CA ALA A 55 13.14 3.51 4.76
C ALA A 55 13.91 4.72 4.22
N ILE A 56 14.33 4.61 2.97
CA ILE A 56 15.05 5.67 2.23
C ILE A 56 14.23 6.19 1.05
N TYR A 57 14.44 7.46 0.72
CA TYR A 57 13.94 8.05 -0.50
C TYR A 57 14.68 7.45 -1.70
N CYS A 58 13.92 6.93 -2.65
CA CYS A 58 14.42 6.34 -3.89
C CYS A 58 13.86 7.13 -5.07
N GLU A 59 14.72 7.97 -5.67
CA GLU A 59 14.37 8.65 -6.92
C GLU A 59 14.18 7.61 -8.05
N ARG A 60 13.02 7.67 -8.72
CA ARG A 60 12.64 6.78 -9.82
C ARG A 60 12.27 7.60 -11.04
N PRO A 61 12.54 7.11 -12.26
CA PRO A 61 12.04 7.75 -13.48
C PRO A 61 10.51 7.79 -13.49
N GLY A 62 9.94 8.96 -13.78
CA GLY A 62 8.49 9.17 -13.88
C GLY A 62 7.85 9.74 -12.63
N GLU A 63 6.57 10.10 -12.75
CA GLU A 63 5.78 10.62 -11.65
C GLU A 63 5.47 9.50 -10.64
N THR A 64 5.67 9.79 -9.36
CA THR A 64 5.26 8.90 -8.26
C THR A 64 3.84 9.24 -7.81
N SER A 65 3.14 8.29 -7.20
CA SER A 65 1.81 8.52 -6.61
C SER A 65 1.85 8.24 -5.11
N PRO A 66 1.55 9.24 -4.26
CA PRO A 66 1.28 10.64 -4.60
C PRO A 66 2.52 11.33 -5.20
N PRO A 67 2.36 12.39 -6.01
CA PRO A 67 3.50 13.15 -6.51
C PRO A 67 4.18 13.87 -5.35
N TYR A 68 5.46 13.61 -5.17
CA TYR A 68 6.30 14.30 -4.19
C TYR A 68 7.05 15.44 -4.89
N THR A 69 6.54 16.66 -4.79
CA THR A 69 7.24 17.88 -5.23
C THR A 69 7.75 18.66 -4.03
N ASP A 70 8.83 19.42 -4.20
CA ASP A 70 9.38 20.34 -3.17
C ASP A 70 9.76 19.70 -1.82
N HIS A 71 9.96 18.38 -1.79
CA HIS A 71 10.33 17.64 -0.59
C HIS A 71 11.83 17.70 -0.25
N GLY A 72 12.69 18.20 -1.14
CA GLY A 72 14.11 18.46 -0.89
C GLY A 72 14.98 17.24 -0.52
N MET A 73 14.44 16.01 -0.56
CA MET A 73 15.20 14.78 -0.29
C MET A 73 16.00 14.39 -1.53
N ARG A 74 17.16 13.78 -1.31
CA ARG A 74 18.01 13.19 -2.35
C ARG A 74 17.92 11.68 -2.28
N HIS A 75 18.14 11.01 -3.41
CA HIS A 75 18.20 9.55 -3.43
C HIS A 75 19.15 9.02 -2.35
N GLY A 76 18.66 8.13 -1.49
CA GLY A 76 19.39 7.56 -0.37
C GLY A 76 19.14 8.23 1.00
N ASP A 77 18.50 9.40 1.04
CA ASP A 77 18.15 10.04 2.32
C ASP A 77 17.11 9.21 3.08
N LEU A 78 17.18 9.19 4.42
CA LEU A 78 16.09 8.66 5.23
C LEU A 78 14.80 9.46 5.02
N MET A 79 13.67 8.78 5.14
CA MET A 79 12.36 9.41 5.01
C MET A 79 12.15 10.42 6.15
N ARG A 80 11.84 11.67 5.78
CA ARG A 80 11.79 12.78 6.74
C ARG A 80 10.55 12.72 7.63
N ARG A 81 10.73 12.86 8.95
CA ARG A 81 9.63 12.85 9.94
C ARG A 81 8.63 14.03 9.81
N ASP A 82 9.06 15.15 9.23
CA ASP A 82 8.19 16.31 9.01
C ASP A 82 7.32 16.17 7.74
N TRP A 83 7.63 15.20 6.88
CA TRP A 83 6.81 14.80 5.74
C TRP A 83 6.03 13.51 5.99
N PHE A 84 6.58 12.62 6.83
CA PHE A 84 6.01 11.33 7.19
C PHE A 84 5.83 11.27 8.70
N ALA A 85 4.58 11.43 9.14
CA ALA A 85 4.27 11.46 10.57
C ALA A 85 4.68 10.15 11.27
N LEU A 86 5.31 10.30 12.44
CA LEU A 86 5.63 9.17 13.31
C LEU A 86 4.33 8.56 13.85
N LEU A 87 4.05 7.31 13.48
CA LEU A 87 2.86 6.60 13.91
C LEU A 87 3.03 5.98 15.31
N TRP A 88 4.21 5.40 15.56
CA TRP A 88 4.52 4.68 16.78
C TRP A 88 6.02 4.71 17.03
N GLU A 89 6.40 4.82 18.29
CA GLU A 89 7.77 4.70 18.75
C GLU A 89 7.78 3.69 19.90
N ARG A 90 8.73 2.76 19.84
CA ARG A 90 8.89 1.80 20.93
C ARG A 90 9.44 2.56 22.15
N GLY A 91 8.68 2.57 23.24
CA GLY A 91 9.20 3.06 24.53
C GLY A 91 10.35 2.18 25.02
N ASP A 92 11.24 2.78 25.80
CA ASP A 92 12.35 2.10 26.48
C ASP A 92 11.87 0.97 27.42
#